data_AF-A0A0P7HC54-F1
#
_entry.id   AF-A0A0P7HC54-F1
#
_cell.length_a   1.000
_cell.length_b   1.000
_cell.length_c   1.000
_cell.angle_alpha   90.00
_cell.angle_beta   90.00
_cell.angle_gamma   90.00
#
_symmetry.space_group_name_H-M   'P 1'
#
loop_
_entity.id
_entity.type
_entity.pdbx_description
1 polymer ?
#
loop_
_entity_poly.entity_id
_entity_poly.type
_entity_poly.pdbx_seq_one_letter_code
_entity_poly.pdbx_strand_id
1 'polypeptide(L)'
;MLRRPTCSRSVGTALLAAFLVAGLILGPSTAAAQDASPSVDLTGTSIAVDGGETSTVTAEYQFEIGSAGSGENELASISGTMWQLPDREIGDISATVDGESVDASVTEEDRHLSVSVPVADVSDGDTVTVTLEYEVAGPAGDLRVPLWVPEYSTPGQANVVDATLTLPEGTTVSGSAFPSPTAVDGNTATYELLHVPGFVAAEYGESGPGILSEDTLYSLLGVVVIVGVVVGGLAIDRKTA
;
A
#
# COMPACT_ATOMS: atom_id res chain seq x y z
N MET A 1 -69.40 48.48 -61.55
CA MET A 1 -69.31 49.87 -62.05
C MET A 1 -68.88 50.78 -60.92
N LEU A 2 -67.92 51.67 -61.21
CA LEU A 2 -67.57 52.90 -60.50
C LEU A 2 -67.05 52.82 -59.05
N ARG A 3 -65.75 53.11 -58.93
CA ARG A 3 -65.14 53.78 -57.77
C ARG A 3 -65.80 55.15 -57.56
N ARG A 4 -66.03 55.55 -56.30
CA ARG A 4 -65.76 56.92 -55.84
C ARG A 4 -65.22 56.96 -54.40
N PRO A 5 -64.22 57.82 -54.13
CA PRO A 5 -63.56 58.02 -52.84
C PRO A 5 -64.06 59.28 -52.12
N THR A 6 -63.85 59.37 -50.80
CA THR A 6 -63.70 60.61 -49.99
C THR A 6 -63.36 60.15 -48.56
N CYS A 7 -62.12 60.23 -48.07
CA CYS A 7 -61.35 61.41 -47.64
C CYS A 7 -61.99 62.13 -46.44
N SER A 8 -61.34 62.07 -45.26
CA SER A 8 -61.00 63.24 -44.43
C SER A 8 -60.77 62.89 -42.95
N ARG A 9 -59.52 63.17 -42.47
CA ARG A 9 -59.11 63.71 -41.14
C ARG A 9 -59.49 62.91 -39.87
N SER A 10 -58.72 62.90 -38.78
CA SER A 10 -57.43 63.48 -38.41
C SER A 10 -57.01 62.85 -37.06
N VAL A 11 -55.70 62.68 -36.89
CA VAL A 11 -54.89 62.95 -35.68
C VAL A 11 -55.60 62.87 -34.33
N GLY A 12 -55.16 61.95 -33.46
CA GLY A 12 -55.59 61.94 -32.06
C GLY A 12 -55.03 60.80 -31.23
N THR A 13 -53.79 60.98 -30.80
CA THR A 13 -53.05 60.33 -29.69
C THR A 13 -53.90 59.79 -28.53
N ALA A 14 -53.71 58.50 -28.15
CA ALA A 14 -53.84 57.90 -26.80
C ALA A 14 -53.87 56.35 -26.97
N LEU A 15 -52.81 55.56 -26.73
CA LEU A 15 -52.21 55.19 -25.44
C LEU A 15 -53.18 54.41 -24.54
N LEU A 16 -53.06 53.07 -24.53
CA LEU A 16 -53.22 52.11 -23.41
C LEU A 16 -53.31 50.68 -24.00
N ALA A 17 -52.21 49.93 -24.03
CA ALA A 17 -51.68 49.11 -22.94
C ALA A 17 -52.52 47.86 -22.65
N ALA A 18 -52.10 46.73 -23.24
CA ALA A 18 -52.37 45.38 -22.75
C ALA A 18 -51.24 44.45 -23.19
N PHE A 19 -50.00 44.80 -22.81
CA PHE A 19 -48.91 43.83 -22.77
C PHE A 19 -49.02 43.11 -21.43
N LEU A 20 -49.57 41.90 -21.47
CA LEU A 20 -49.67 41.02 -20.32
C LEU A 20 -48.25 40.50 -20.04
N VAL A 21 -47.49 41.30 -19.30
CA VAL A 21 -46.22 40.92 -18.67
C VAL A 21 -46.57 39.89 -17.60
N ALA A 22 -46.55 38.62 -17.98
CA ALA A 22 -46.42 37.53 -17.04
C ALA A 22 -45.02 37.67 -16.41
N GLY A 23 -44.98 38.28 -15.22
CA GLY A 23 -43.79 38.35 -14.39
C GLY A 23 -43.33 36.95 -14.04
N LEU A 24 -42.41 36.42 -14.84
CA LEU A 24 -41.56 35.32 -14.43
C LEU A 24 -40.54 35.94 -13.45
N ILE A 25 -40.92 36.01 -12.18
CA ILE A 25 -39.97 36.25 -11.08
C ILE A 25 -39.14 34.96 -10.97
N LEU A 26 -38.12 34.85 -11.82
CA LEU A 26 -36.99 33.95 -11.58
C LEU A 26 -36.23 34.55 -10.39
N GLY A 27 -36.65 34.20 -9.18
CA GLY A 27 -35.78 34.36 -8.01
C GLY A 27 -34.48 33.61 -8.29
N PRO A 28 -33.31 34.10 -7.81
CA PRO A 28 -32.08 33.35 -7.91
C PRO A 28 -32.31 32.01 -7.21
N SER A 29 -32.47 30.95 -7.99
CA SER A 29 -32.38 29.60 -7.48
C SER A 29 -30.95 29.47 -7.00
N THR A 30 -30.73 29.59 -5.70
CA THR A 30 -29.51 29.09 -5.08
C THR A 30 -29.52 27.60 -5.36
N ALA A 31 -28.88 27.19 -6.46
CA ALA A 31 -28.50 25.80 -6.63
C ALA A 31 -27.67 25.49 -5.39
N ALA A 32 -28.21 24.69 -4.47
CA ALA A 32 -27.38 24.09 -3.44
C ALA A 32 -26.30 23.34 -4.20
N ALA A 33 -25.05 23.78 -4.05
CA ALA A 33 -23.92 23.00 -4.54
C ALA A 33 -24.06 21.63 -3.87
N GLN A 34 -24.28 20.59 -4.66
CA GLN A 34 -24.25 19.24 -4.12
C GLN A 34 -22.82 18.99 -3.67
N ASP A 35 -22.66 18.56 -2.43
CA ASP A 35 -21.34 18.20 -1.92
C ASP A 35 -20.75 17.09 -2.79
N ALA A 36 -19.51 17.29 -3.24
CA ALA A 36 -18.80 16.30 -4.01
C ALA A 36 -18.25 15.23 -3.07
N SER A 37 -18.42 13.96 -3.43
CA SER A 37 -17.75 12.85 -2.74
C SER A 37 -16.27 12.81 -3.11
N PRO A 38 -15.40 12.36 -2.19
CA PRO A 38 -14.00 12.22 -2.47
C PRO A 38 -13.75 11.00 -3.37
N SER A 39 -12.69 11.05 -4.15
CA SER A 39 -12.20 9.91 -4.93
C SER A 39 -10.70 9.81 -4.78
N VAL A 40 -10.22 8.63 -4.41
CA VAL A 40 -8.82 8.36 -4.09
C VAL A 40 -8.42 7.03 -4.72
N ASP A 41 -7.25 7.01 -5.34
CA ASP A 41 -6.66 5.82 -5.95
C ASP A 41 -5.30 5.52 -5.31
N LEU A 42 -5.03 4.24 -5.01
CA LEU A 42 -3.72 3.77 -4.57
C LEU A 42 -2.80 3.61 -5.78
N THR A 43 -1.75 4.42 -5.87
CA THR A 43 -0.86 4.49 -7.04
C THR A 43 0.49 3.83 -6.82
N GLY A 44 0.91 3.64 -5.57
CA GLY A 44 2.15 2.97 -5.22
C GLY A 44 2.17 2.46 -3.79
N THR A 45 2.95 1.41 -3.53
CA THR A 45 3.11 0.82 -2.21
C THR A 45 4.49 0.18 -2.10
N SER A 46 5.21 0.51 -1.04
CA SER A 46 6.51 -0.08 -0.69
C SER A 46 6.42 -0.65 0.72
N ILE A 47 6.56 -1.97 0.87
CA ILE A 47 6.46 -2.66 2.15
C ILE A 47 7.77 -3.35 2.48
N ALA A 48 8.35 -3.05 3.64
CA ALA A 48 9.48 -3.77 4.20
C ALA A 48 9.03 -4.50 5.47
N VAL A 49 9.32 -5.80 5.53
CA VAL A 49 9.12 -6.64 6.71
C VAL A 49 10.47 -7.19 7.13
N ASP A 50 10.94 -6.79 8.31
CA ASP A 50 12.09 -7.39 8.96
C ASP A 50 11.61 -8.46 9.94
N GLY A 51 11.89 -9.72 9.62
CA GLY A 51 11.33 -10.90 10.23
C GLY A 51 12.15 -11.41 11.41
N GLY A 52 11.46 -11.87 12.45
CA GLY A 52 12.07 -12.44 13.66
C GLY A 52 11.02 -12.99 14.61
N GLU A 53 11.38 -13.14 15.91
CA GLU A 53 10.40 -13.41 16.97
C GLU A 53 9.40 -12.25 17.12
N THR A 54 9.91 -11.03 17.00
CA THR A 54 9.13 -9.82 16.73
C THR A 54 9.53 -9.33 15.37
N SER A 55 8.57 -9.23 14.46
CA SER A 55 8.79 -8.70 13.11
C SER A 55 8.44 -7.23 13.06
N THR A 56 9.28 -6.40 12.45
CA THR A 56 9.01 -4.98 12.24
C THR A 56 8.48 -4.77 10.82
N VAL A 57 7.42 -3.98 10.69
CA VAL A 57 6.84 -3.60 9.40
C VAL A 57 6.98 -2.11 9.20
N THR A 58 7.51 -1.72 8.05
CA THR A 58 7.48 -0.35 7.54
C THR A 58 6.81 -0.36 6.17
N ALA A 59 5.65 0.27 6.05
CA ALA A 59 4.85 0.26 4.84
C ALA A 59 4.49 1.68 4.40
N GLU A 60 4.93 2.07 3.21
CA GLU A 60 4.60 3.34 2.57
C GLU A 60 3.54 3.11 1.48
N TYR A 61 2.51 3.96 1.47
CA TYR A 61 1.40 3.93 0.52
C TYR A 61 1.25 5.31 -0.11
N GLN A 62 1.22 5.37 -1.43
CA GLN A 62 1.03 6.60 -2.20
C GLN A 62 -0.39 6.62 -2.78
N PHE A 63 -1.12 7.69 -2.50
CA PHE A 63 -2.50 7.88 -2.89
C PHE A 63 -2.64 9.11 -3.78
N GLU A 64 -3.29 8.98 -4.92
CA GLU A 64 -3.68 10.10 -5.79
C GLU A 64 -5.11 10.53 -5.45
N ILE A 65 -5.28 11.81 -5.12
CA ILE A 65 -6.56 12.40 -4.77
C ILE A 65 -7.23 12.90 -6.06
N GLY A 66 -8.07 12.08 -6.68
CA GLY A 66 -8.84 12.51 -7.85
C GLY A 66 -9.83 13.63 -7.54
N SER A 67 -10.39 13.63 -6.32
CA SER A 67 -11.30 14.64 -5.79
C SER A 67 -11.19 14.62 -4.26
N ALA A 68 -10.90 15.77 -3.64
CA ALA A 68 -10.84 15.92 -2.19
C ALA A 68 -12.25 15.92 -1.55
N GLY A 69 -13.30 16.07 -2.36
CA GLY A 69 -14.67 16.25 -1.89
C GLY A 69 -14.93 17.65 -1.34
N SER A 70 -16.11 17.87 -0.77
CA SER A 70 -16.46 19.17 -0.18
C SER A 70 -17.48 19.06 0.95
N GLY A 71 -17.49 20.07 1.83
CA GLY A 71 -18.49 20.18 2.89
C GLY A 71 -18.37 19.03 3.88
N GLU A 72 -19.47 18.31 4.12
CA GLU A 72 -19.48 17.16 5.03
C GLU A 72 -18.84 15.89 4.41
N ASN A 73 -18.49 15.94 3.12
CA ASN A 73 -17.89 14.83 2.37
C ASN A 73 -16.43 15.09 2.00
N GLU A 74 -15.78 16.07 2.63
CA GLU A 74 -14.34 16.29 2.46
C GLU A 74 -13.54 15.09 2.98
N LEU A 75 -12.47 14.74 2.28
CA LEU A 75 -11.58 13.65 2.67
C LEU A 75 -10.83 14.03 3.95
N ALA A 76 -11.26 13.45 5.07
CA ALA A 76 -10.64 13.68 6.38
C ALA A 76 -9.64 12.58 6.79
N SER A 77 -9.69 11.41 6.15
CA SER A 77 -8.86 10.27 6.53
C SER A 77 -8.76 9.24 5.41
N ILE A 78 -7.64 8.53 5.37
CA ILE A 78 -7.40 7.36 4.54
C ILE A 78 -7.57 6.12 5.42
N SER A 79 -8.50 5.24 5.04
CA SER A 79 -8.87 4.07 5.83
C SER A 79 -8.49 2.73 5.18
N GLY A 80 -8.33 1.71 6.01
CA GLY A 80 -8.06 0.36 5.57
C GLY A 80 -8.20 -0.65 6.70
N THR A 81 -7.98 -1.92 6.36
CA THR A 81 -8.19 -3.04 7.28
C THR A 81 -6.94 -3.87 7.43
N MET A 82 -6.71 -4.39 8.63
CA MET A 82 -5.61 -5.32 8.91
C MET A 82 -6.16 -6.58 9.57
N TRP A 83 -5.77 -7.76 9.11
CA TRP A 83 -6.27 -9.00 9.71
C TRP A 83 -5.73 -9.21 11.11
N GLN A 84 -6.59 -9.61 12.03
CA GLN A 84 -6.16 -10.13 13.34
C GLN A 84 -5.89 -11.63 13.21
N LEU A 85 -4.67 -12.04 13.52
CA LEU A 85 -4.27 -13.44 13.50
C LEU A 85 -4.23 -13.96 14.95
N PRO A 86 -4.91 -15.08 15.28
CA PRO A 86 -5.08 -15.52 16.67
C PRO A 86 -3.79 -15.81 17.45
N ASP A 87 -2.71 -16.10 16.73
CA ASP A 87 -1.39 -16.46 17.22
C ASP A 87 -0.34 -15.39 16.94
N ARG A 88 -0.78 -14.16 16.68
CA ARG A 88 0.09 -12.99 16.50
C ARG A 88 -0.45 -11.81 17.31
N GLU A 89 0.47 -11.05 17.89
CA GLU A 89 0.16 -9.82 18.60
C GLU A 89 0.69 -8.66 17.77
N ILE A 90 -0.20 -7.73 17.40
CA ILE A 90 0.15 -6.52 16.67
C ILE A 90 0.40 -5.43 17.71
N GLY A 91 1.58 -4.82 17.68
CA GLY A 91 1.94 -3.71 18.55
C GLY A 91 1.26 -2.40 18.17
N ASP A 92 1.67 -1.31 18.81
CA ASP A 92 1.17 0.03 18.49
C ASP A 92 1.47 0.37 17.02
N ILE A 93 0.48 0.96 16.34
CA ILE A 93 0.61 1.43 14.96
C ILE A 93 0.93 2.91 14.97
N SER A 94 2.15 3.25 14.54
CA SER A 94 2.52 4.64 14.26
C SER A 94 2.27 4.97 12.79
N ALA A 95 1.83 6.20 12.54
CA ALA A 95 1.55 6.70 11.20
C ALA A 95 2.23 8.05 10.96
N THR A 96 2.63 8.26 9.70
CA THR A 96 3.02 9.58 9.20
C THR A 96 2.29 9.86 7.89
N VAL A 97 2.01 11.14 7.63
CA VAL A 97 1.47 11.64 6.37
C VAL A 97 2.46 12.65 5.83
N ASP A 98 2.99 12.40 4.64
CA ASP A 98 4.03 13.21 3.99
C ASP A 98 5.25 13.49 4.91
N GLY A 99 5.57 12.53 5.79
CA GLY A 99 6.66 12.58 6.76
C GLY A 99 6.31 13.27 8.09
N GLU A 100 5.10 13.79 8.26
CA GLU A 100 4.62 14.37 9.51
C GLU A 100 3.88 13.32 10.34
N SER A 101 4.24 13.21 11.62
CA SER A 101 3.64 12.23 12.53
C SER A 101 2.19 12.59 12.84
N VAL A 102 1.30 11.60 12.74
CA VAL A 102 -0.13 11.74 13.02
C VAL A 102 -0.64 10.60 13.90
N ASP A 103 -1.71 10.86 14.64
CA ASP A 103 -2.38 9.85 15.47
C ASP A 103 -3.35 9.04 14.62
N ALA A 104 -2.97 7.80 14.29
CA ALA A 104 -3.86 6.86 13.62
C ALA A 104 -4.96 6.39 14.60
N SER A 105 -6.19 6.31 14.11
CA SER A 105 -7.31 5.70 14.85
C SER A 105 -7.37 4.21 14.56
N VAL A 106 -7.22 3.39 15.60
CA VAL A 106 -7.32 1.93 15.50
C VAL A 106 -8.56 1.47 16.24
N THR A 107 -9.45 0.77 15.53
CA THR A 107 -10.65 0.15 16.10
C THR A 107 -10.57 -1.36 15.94
N GLU A 108 -10.61 -2.08 17.05
CA GLU A 108 -10.66 -3.54 17.04
C GLU A 108 -12.07 -4.02 16.66
N GLU A 109 -12.15 -4.89 15.65
CA GLU A 109 -13.35 -5.63 15.30
C GLU A 109 -13.18 -7.13 15.55
N ASP A 110 -14.18 -7.95 15.23
CA ASP A 110 -14.17 -9.39 15.54
C ASP A 110 -12.98 -10.15 14.94
N ARG A 111 -12.53 -9.79 13.73
CA ARG A 111 -11.49 -10.53 12.97
C ARG A 111 -10.45 -9.65 12.27
N HIS A 112 -10.58 -8.34 12.39
CA HIS A 112 -9.69 -7.37 11.75
C HIS A 112 -9.62 -6.11 12.60
N LEU A 113 -8.57 -5.32 12.38
CA LEU A 113 -8.45 -3.96 12.87
C LEU A 113 -8.89 -3.02 11.74
N SER A 114 -9.74 -2.07 12.06
CA SER A 114 -9.99 -0.91 11.19
C SER A 114 -9.00 0.17 11.58
N VAL A 115 -8.16 0.59 10.64
CA VAL A 115 -7.13 1.61 10.85
C VAL A 115 -7.41 2.77 9.92
N SER A 116 -7.56 3.96 10.51
CA SER A 116 -7.85 5.20 9.80
C SER A 116 -6.78 6.23 10.11
N VAL A 117 -6.13 6.74 9.07
CA VAL A 117 -5.06 7.73 9.17
C VAL A 117 -5.61 9.09 8.78
N PRO A 118 -5.61 10.10 9.66
CA PRO A 118 -6.14 11.42 9.33
C PRO A 118 -5.29 12.08 8.24
N VAL A 119 -5.94 12.71 7.29
CA VAL A 119 -5.31 13.56 6.27
C VAL A 119 -5.96 14.93 6.29
N ALA A 120 -5.17 15.98 6.03
CA ALA A 120 -5.64 17.35 6.05
C ALA A 120 -5.05 18.12 4.87
N ASP A 121 -5.71 19.22 4.51
CA ASP A 121 -5.24 20.16 3.48
C ASP A 121 -5.02 19.53 2.09
N VAL A 122 -5.74 18.45 1.79
CA VAL A 122 -5.69 17.77 0.49
C VAL A 122 -6.56 18.48 -0.55
N SER A 123 -6.05 18.58 -1.77
CA SER A 123 -6.73 19.18 -2.92
C SER A 123 -6.87 18.20 -4.08
N ASP A 124 -7.76 18.50 -5.01
CA ASP A 124 -7.92 17.74 -6.25
C ASP A 124 -6.59 17.68 -7.04
N GLY A 125 -6.14 16.47 -7.34
CA GLY A 125 -4.90 16.17 -8.04
C GLY A 125 -3.68 16.00 -7.14
N ASP A 126 -3.82 16.12 -5.82
CA ASP A 126 -2.70 15.93 -4.89
C ASP A 126 -2.26 14.47 -4.81
N THR A 127 -1.01 14.26 -4.41
CA THR A 127 -0.49 12.95 -4.02
C THR A 127 -0.15 12.98 -2.54
N VAL A 128 -0.70 12.02 -1.79
CA VAL A 128 -0.50 11.88 -0.35
C VAL A 128 0.28 10.60 -0.08
N THR A 129 1.32 10.70 0.73
CA THR A 129 2.12 9.55 1.16
C THR A 129 1.80 9.20 2.60
N VAL A 130 1.27 8.01 2.85
CA VAL A 130 1.02 7.49 4.19
C VAL A 130 2.05 6.43 4.51
N THR A 131 2.77 6.58 5.61
CA THR A 131 3.70 5.56 6.12
C THR A 131 3.18 5.00 7.44
N LEU A 132 3.06 3.68 7.51
CA LEU A 132 2.70 2.94 8.71
C LEU A 132 3.91 2.14 9.21
N GLU A 133 4.16 2.22 10.50
CA GLU A 133 5.19 1.43 11.19
C GLU A 133 4.57 0.74 12.40
N TYR A 134 4.80 -0.57 12.52
CA TYR A 134 4.29 -1.40 13.62
C TYR A 134 5.11 -2.68 13.78
N GLU A 135 4.94 -3.33 14.92
CA GLU A 135 5.57 -4.61 15.25
C GLU A 135 4.54 -5.73 15.30
N VAL A 136 4.96 -6.94 14.96
CA VAL A 136 4.13 -8.15 15.03
C VAL A 136 4.92 -9.25 15.73
N ALA A 137 4.50 -9.61 16.94
CA ALA A 137 5.08 -10.72 17.69
C ALA A 137 4.44 -12.05 17.30
N GLY A 138 5.25 -13.12 17.26
CA GLY A 138 4.81 -14.45 16.87
C GLY A 138 5.76 -15.57 17.28
N PRO A 139 5.42 -16.83 16.96
CA PRO A 139 6.28 -17.99 17.17
C PRO A 139 7.53 -17.92 16.28
N ALA A 140 8.68 -18.31 16.84
CA ALA A 140 9.92 -18.42 16.10
C ALA A 140 9.83 -19.45 14.95
N GLY A 141 10.46 -19.15 13.81
CA GLY A 141 10.52 -20.03 12.64
C GLY A 141 9.28 -20.02 11.73
N ASP A 142 8.18 -19.38 12.16
CA ASP A 142 6.96 -19.20 11.36
C ASP A 142 6.59 -17.72 11.29
N LEU A 143 7.07 -17.05 10.24
CA LEU A 143 6.73 -15.67 9.99
C LEU A 143 5.32 -15.61 9.41
N ARG A 144 4.45 -14.83 10.05
CA ARG A 144 3.14 -14.48 9.51
C ARG A 144 2.76 -13.10 10.00
N VAL A 145 2.78 -12.15 9.09
CA VAL A 145 2.66 -10.72 9.38
C VAL A 145 1.44 -10.20 8.65
N PRO A 146 0.38 -9.78 9.36
CA PRO A 146 -0.76 -9.12 8.73
C PRO A 146 -0.31 -7.76 8.17
N LEU A 147 -0.85 -7.40 7.02
CA LEU A 147 -0.59 -6.10 6.39
C LEU A 147 -1.86 -5.26 6.41
N TRP A 148 -1.68 -3.95 6.47
CA TRP A 148 -2.79 -3.01 6.30
C TRP A 148 -3.17 -2.93 4.82
N VAL A 149 -4.43 -3.20 4.52
CA VAL A 149 -5.00 -3.18 3.18
C VAL A 149 -5.91 -1.95 3.07
N PRO A 150 -5.52 -0.92 2.30
CA PRO A 150 -6.36 0.26 2.09
C PRO A 150 -7.66 -0.10 1.38
N GLU A 151 -8.72 0.67 1.64
CA GLU A 151 -10.03 0.47 1.00
C GLU A 151 -10.10 1.00 -0.45
N TYR A 152 -9.05 1.69 -0.89
CA TYR A 152 -8.97 2.38 -2.17
C TYR A 152 -8.54 1.46 -3.32
N SER A 153 -9.03 1.77 -4.51
CA SER A 153 -8.75 0.98 -5.71
C SER A 153 -7.36 1.27 -6.26
N THR A 154 -6.79 0.30 -6.97
CA THR A 154 -5.54 0.48 -7.72
C THR A 154 -5.90 0.71 -9.20
N PRO A 155 -5.46 1.81 -9.82
CA PRO A 155 -5.84 2.12 -11.19
C PRO A 155 -5.07 1.21 -12.17
N GLY A 156 -5.82 0.42 -12.94
CA GLY A 156 -5.26 -0.38 -14.05
C GLY A 156 -4.78 -1.78 -13.66
N GLN A 157 -3.75 -2.28 -14.37
CA GLN A 157 -3.17 -3.62 -14.21
C GLN A 157 -1.66 -3.57 -13.94
N ALA A 158 -1.15 -2.44 -13.46
CA ALA A 158 0.26 -2.29 -13.12
C ALA A 158 0.54 -2.94 -11.76
N ASN A 159 1.74 -3.48 -11.57
CA ASN A 159 2.23 -3.81 -10.24
C ASN A 159 2.42 -2.49 -9.50
N VAL A 160 1.63 -2.28 -8.46
CA VAL A 160 1.67 -1.08 -7.62
C VAL A 160 2.28 -1.37 -6.25
N VAL A 161 2.58 -2.63 -5.96
CA VAL A 161 3.12 -3.06 -4.67
C VAL A 161 4.48 -3.71 -4.87
N ASP A 162 5.50 -3.08 -4.31
CA ASP A 162 6.82 -3.64 -4.09
C ASP A 162 6.92 -4.02 -2.61
N ALA A 163 7.20 -5.30 -2.33
CA ALA A 163 7.41 -5.75 -0.96
C ALA A 163 8.72 -6.51 -0.80
N THR A 164 9.36 -6.35 0.36
CA THR A 164 10.57 -7.07 0.75
C THR A 164 10.35 -7.70 2.11
N LEU A 165 10.64 -8.99 2.20
CA LEU A 165 10.70 -9.74 3.45
C LEU A 165 12.15 -10.13 3.71
N THR A 166 12.71 -9.66 4.81
CA THR A 166 14.03 -10.05 5.30
C THR A 166 13.83 -11.01 6.48
N LEU A 167 14.47 -12.17 6.45
CA LEU A 167 14.45 -13.16 7.53
C LEU A 167 15.69 -12.99 8.43
N PRO A 168 15.70 -13.56 9.65
CA PRO A 168 16.86 -13.49 10.53
C PRO A 168 18.14 -13.99 9.85
N GLU A 169 19.29 -13.39 10.20
CA GLU A 169 20.58 -13.81 9.65
C GLU A 169 20.84 -15.31 9.87
N GLY A 170 21.45 -15.95 8.87
CA GLY A 170 21.72 -17.38 8.91
C GLY A 170 20.49 -18.26 8.68
N THR A 171 19.31 -17.69 8.44
CA THR A 171 18.10 -18.43 8.07
C THR A 171 17.79 -18.31 6.58
N THR A 172 17.03 -19.28 6.07
CA THR A 172 16.48 -19.27 4.71
C THR A 172 15.02 -19.68 4.78
N VAL A 173 14.25 -19.32 3.75
CA VAL A 173 12.92 -19.90 3.54
C VAL A 173 13.07 -21.42 3.44
N SER A 174 12.51 -22.15 4.40
CA SER A 174 12.62 -23.61 4.52
C SER A 174 11.34 -24.33 4.08
N GLY A 175 10.25 -23.59 3.90
CA GLY A 175 8.94 -24.11 3.51
C GLY A 175 8.24 -23.23 2.48
N SER A 176 6.92 -23.05 2.65
CA SER A 176 6.15 -22.17 1.77
C SER A 176 6.28 -20.69 2.18
N ALA A 177 6.36 -19.82 1.17
CA ALA A 177 6.17 -18.39 1.32
C ALA A 177 4.85 -17.97 0.67
N PHE A 178 4.15 -17.02 1.29
CA PHE A 178 2.93 -16.40 0.78
C PHE A 178 3.01 -14.88 0.88
N PRO A 179 2.65 -14.13 -0.17
CA PRO A 179 2.51 -14.59 -1.56
C PRO A 179 3.77 -15.29 -2.08
N SER A 180 3.74 -15.84 -3.30
CA SER A 180 4.97 -16.40 -3.86
C SER A 180 5.94 -15.28 -4.22
N PRO A 181 7.21 -15.31 -3.76
CA PRO A 181 8.18 -14.27 -4.07
C PRO A 181 8.59 -14.32 -5.54
N THR A 182 8.84 -13.14 -6.11
CA THR A 182 9.38 -12.98 -7.46
C THR A 182 10.86 -13.35 -7.49
N ALA A 183 11.60 -13.03 -6.42
CA ALA A 183 12.99 -13.45 -6.24
C ALA A 183 13.32 -13.73 -4.77
N VAL A 184 14.33 -14.57 -4.55
CA VAL A 184 14.89 -14.87 -3.23
C VAL A 184 16.40 -14.79 -3.33
N ASP A 185 17.03 -14.00 -2.47
CA ASP A 185 18.47 -13.84 -2.33
C ASP A 185 18.87 -13.98 -0.86
N GLY A 186 19.45 -15.14 -0.52
CA GLY A 186 19.79 -15.48 0.87
C GLY A 186 18.56 -15.49 1.79
N ASN A 187 18.58 -14.62 2.79
CA ASN A 187 17.50 -14.42 3.75
C ASN A 187 16.45 -13.39 3.29
N THR A 188 16.57 -12.84 2.08
CA THR A 188 15.67 -11.80 1.57
C THR A 188 14.78 -12.35 0.45
N ALA A 189 13.49 -12.07 0.53
CA ALA A 189 12.49 -12.40 -0.50
C ALA A 189 11.81 -11.12 -0.99
N THR A 190 11.71 -10.95 -2.30
CA THR A 190 11.06 -9.78 -2.92
C THR A 190 9.78 -10.19 -3.64
N TYR A 191 8.80 -9.28 -3.63
CA TYR A 191 7.48 -9.49 -4.21
C TYR A 191 7.10 -8.28 -5.06
N GLU A 192 6.56 -8.55 -6.24
CA GLU A 192 5.95 -7.56 -7.11
C GLU A 192 4.48 -7.95 -7.28
N LEU A 193 3.55 -7.16 -6.73
CA LEU A 193 2.14 -7.53 -6.65
C LEU A 193 1.23 -6.45 -7.25
N LEU A 194 0.08 -6.89 -7.75
CA LEU A 194 -0.98 -6.01 -8.24
C LEU A 194 -1.79 -5.36 -7.10
N HIS A 195 -1.89 -6.04 -5.95
CA HIS A 195 -2.68 -5.61 -4.81
C HIS A 195 -1.95 -5.95 -3.52
N VAL A 196 -2.18 -5.14 -2.48
CA VAL A 196 -1.64 -5.37 -1.14
C VAL A 196 -2.28 -6.65 -0.59
N PRO A 197 -1.50 -7.70 -0.28
CA PRO A 197 -2.05 -8.92 0.29
C PRO A 197 -2.42 -8.66 1.75
N GLY A 198 -3.42 -9.36 2.28
CA GLY A 198 -3.84 -9.18 3.69
C GLY A 198 -2.81 -9.62 4.72
N PHE A 199 -1.83 -10.43 4.31
CA PHE A 199 -0.69 -10.84 5.13
C PHE A 199 0.44 -11.37 4.24
N VAL A 200 1.65 -11.35 4.77
CA VAL A 200 2.79 -12.13 4.25
C VAL A 200 3.14 -13.24 5.22
N ALA A 201 3.61 -14.37 4.71
CA ALA A 201 4.01 -15.51 5.51
C ALA A 201 5.24 -16.21 4.93
N ALA A 202 6.09 -16.72 5.79
CA ALA A 202 7.20 -17.58 5.41
C ALA A 202 7.59 -18.51 6.56
N GLU A 203 7.69 -19.79 6.27
CA GLU A 203 8.39 -20.73 7.16
C GLU A 203 9.90 -20.59 6.93
N TYR A 204 10.64 -20.36 8.01
CA TYR A 204 12.09 -20.18 7.94
C TYR A 204 12.80 -21.02 9.00
N GLY A 205 14.02 -21.43 8.66
CA GLY A 205 14.86 -22.22 9.53
C GLY A 205 16.32 -21.94 9.26
N GLU A 206 17.19 -22.51 10.10
CA GLU A 206 18.63 -22.43 9.89
C GLU A 206 18.97 -22.87 8.46
N SER A 207 19.79 -22.07 7.79
CA SER A 207 20.26 -22.38 6.45
C SER A 207 20.95 -23.74 6.48
N GLY A 208 20.39 -24.72 5.77
CA GLY A 208 21.06 -26.00 5.51
C GLY A 208 22.50 -25.75 5.03
N PRO A 209 23.44 -26.65 5.35
CA PRO A 209 24.81 -26.29 5.70
C PRO A 209 25.51 -25.42 4.66
N GLY A 210 25.64 -24.13 4.98
CA GLY A 210 26.45 -23.19 4.22
C GLY A 210 27.93 -23.51 4.34
N ILE A 211 28.52 -24.03 3.25
CA ILE A 211 29.95 -23.99 2.81
C ILE A 211 31.06 -24.45 3.80
N LEU A 212 30.78 -24.66 5.08
CA LEU A 212 31.64 -25.24 6.12
C LEU A 212 30.78 -26.02 7.12
N SER A 213 29.98 -26.99 6.64
CA SER A 213 29.39 -28.02 7.52
C SER A 213 30.48 -28.78 8.28
N GLU A 214 30.18 -29.32 9.47
CA GLU A 214 31.09 -30.25 10.17
C GLU A 214 31.53 -31.40 9.26
N ASP A 215 30.66 -31.90 8.37
CA ASP A 215 31.01 -32.90 7.36
C ASP A 215 31.96 -32.40 6.26
N THR A 216 31.88 -31.12 5.90
CA THR A 216 32.86 -30.45 5.02
C THR A 216 34.18 -30.24 5.76
N LEU A 217 34.14 -29.94 7.06
CA LEU A 217 35.32 -29.87 7.91
C LEU A 217 35.98 -31.25 8.02
N TYR A 218 35.22 -32.33 8.27
CA TYR A 218 35.72 -33.71 8.32
C TYR A 218 36.24 -34.19 6.95
N SER A 219 35.59 -33.81 5.85
CA SER A 219 36.08 -34.10 4.50
C SER A 219 37.34 -33.31 4.16
N LEU A 220 37.43 -32.03 4.53
CA LEU A 220 38.64 -31.21 4.38
C LEU A 220 39.79 -31.78 5.22
N LEU A 221 39.52 -32.17 6.47
CA LEU A 221 40.48 -32.85 7.35
C LEU A 221 40.93 -34.18 6.73
N GLY A 222 40.00 -34.94 6.17
CA GLY A 222 40.29 -36.18 5.45
C GLY A 222 41.21 -35.94 4.25
N VAL A 223 40.94 -34.92 3.42
CA VAL A 223 41.79 -34.54 2.29
C VAL A 223 43.18 -34.09 2.76
N VAL A 224 43.26 -33.28 3.82
CA VAL A 224 44.54 -32.82 4.39
C VAL A 224 45.36 -33.99 4.92
N VAL A 225 44.74 -34.99 5.58
CA VAL A 225 45.42 -36.20 6.05
C VAL A 225 45.92 -37.03 4.88
N ILE A 226 45.11 -37.26 3.84
CA ILE A 226 45.51 -38.02 2.65
C ILE A 226 46.68 -37.33 1.93
N VAL A 227 46.59 -36.02 1.69
CA VAL A 227 47.66 -35.24 1.07
C VAL A 227 48.92 -35.26 1.94
N GLY A 228 48.78 -35.14 3.26
CA GLY A 228 49.90 -35.23 4.21
C GLY A 228 50.62 -36.58 4.17
N VAL A 229 49.88 -37.69 4.06
CA VAL A 229 50.46 -39.04 3.93
C VAL A 229 51.17 -39.21 2.59
N VAL A 230 50.57 -38.75 1.48
CA VAL A 230 51.16 -38.87 0.14
C VAL A 230 52.42 -38.02 0.00
N VAL A 231 52.37 -36.75 0.41
CA VAL A 231 53.52 -35.84 0.34
C VAL A 231 54.59 -36.22 1.34
N GLY A 232 54.21 -36.62 2.56
CA GLY A 232 55.14 -37.11 3.58
C GLY A 232 55.85 -38.40 3.15
N GLY A 233 55.12 -39.35 2.55
CA GLY A 233 55.69 -40.56 1.98
C GLY A 233 56.68 -40.28 0.84
N LEU A 234 56.31 -39.39 -0.09
CA LEU A 234 57.20 -38.97 -1.18
C LEU A 234 58.46 -38.22 -0.69
N ALA A 235 58.35 -37.42 0.38
CA ALA A 235 59.49 -36.71 0.94
C ALA A 235 60.47 -37.65 1.67
N ILE A 236 59.97 -38.71 2.30
CA ILE A 236 60.80 -39.75 2.93
C ILE A 236 61.50 -40.56 1.84
N ASP A 237 60.77 -41.00 0.81
CA ASP A 237 61.32 -41.81 -0.27
C ASP A 237 62.46 -41.08 -1.01
N ARG A 238 62.33 -39.76 -1.17
CA ARG A 238 63.37 -38.89 -1.75
C ARG A 238 64.59 -38.66 -0.84
N LYS A 239 64.51 -39.02 0.45
CA LYS A 239 65.58 -38.86 1.44
C LYS A 239 66.29 -40.19 1.74
N THR A 240 65.66 -41.32 1.42
CA THR A 240 66.22 -42.67 1.52
C THR A 240 66.72 -43.25 0.20
N ALA A 241 66.41 -42.63 -0.94
CA ALA A 241 67.09 -42.83 -2.21
C ALA A 241 68.35 -41.94 -2.31
#